data_AF-A0AAU6DP16-F1
#
_entry.id   AF-A0AAU6DP16-F1
#
_cell.length_a   1.000
_cell.length_b   1.000
_cell.length_c   1.000
_cell.angle_alpha   90.00
_cell.angle_beta   90.00
_cell.angle_gamma   90.00
#
_symmetry.space_group_name_H-M   'P 1'
#
loop_
_entity.id
_entity.type
_entity.pdbx_description
1 polymer ?
#
loop_
_entity_poly.entity_id
_entity_poly.type
_entity_poly.pdbx_seq_one_letter_code
_entity_poly.pdbx_strand_id
1 'polypeptide(L)'
;MIFAEFTEVGLGNTRARQIWRELMTTLSYFFQSEAAQQVREEGREEGLQEGRAEAQAGAVLMVLERRGLAVSPATRARITACTDLATLTDWLDRAWSVGAAAELFLHP
;
A
#
# COMPACT_ATOMS: atom_id res chain seq x y z
N MET A 1 6.33 13.86 19.33
CA MET A 1 6.11 14.25 20.74
C MET A 1 7.23 15.11 21.30
N ILE A 2 8.51 14.73 21.19
CA ILE A 2 9.65 15.52 21.72
C ILE A 2 9.62 17.01 21.29
N PHE A 3 9.40 17.29 20.00
CA PHE A 3 9.37 18.67 19.51
C PHE A 3 8.22 19.51 20.09
N ALA A 4 7.08 18.90 20.43
CA ALA A 4 5.94 19.64 20.95
C ALA A 4 6.16 20.17 22.36
N GLU A 5 6.92 19.42 23.16
CA GLU A 5 7.32 19.80 24.52
C GLU A 5 8.38 20.91 24.49
N PHE A 6 9.36 20.80 23.58
CA PHE A 6 10.33 21.87 23.35
C PHE A 6 9.68 23.17 22.87
N THR A 7 8.72 23.08 21.94
CA THR A 7 7.94 24.25 21.50
C THR A 7 7.16 24.83 22.67
N GLU A 8 6.50 24.03 23.49
CA GLU A 8 5.74 24.54 24.63
C GLU A 8 6.64 25.25 25.67
N VAL A 9 7.80 24.67 25.99
CA VAL A 9 8.78 25.28 26.91
C VAL A 9 9.30 26.60 26.34
N GLY A 10 9.64 26.64 25.05
CA GLY A 10 10.15 27.83 24.37
C GLY A 10 9.13 28.98 24.29
N LEU A 11 7.83 28.68 24.34
CA LEU A 11 6.77 29.70 24.34
C LEU A 11 6.64 30.44 25.69
N GLY A 12 7.27 29.96 26.77
CA GLY A 12 7.23 30.60 28.09
C GLY A 12 5.81 30.80 28.62
N ASN A 13 5.60 31.74 29.55
CA ASN A 13 4.26 32.05 30.10
C ASN A 13 3.48 33.06 29.24
N THR A 14 3.37 32.80 27.94
CA THR A 14 2.68 33.69 27.00
C THR A 14 1.30 33.15 26.62
N ARG A 15 0.46 34.01 26.02
CA ARG A 15 -0.82 33.60 25.41
C ARG A 15 -0.62 32.56 24.30
N ALA A 16 0.50 32.61 23.59
CA ALA A 16 0.86 31.63 22.57
C ALA A 16 1.00 30.21 23.16
N ARG A 17 1.48 30.08 24.41
CA ARG A 17 1.53 28.79 25.10
C ARG A 17 0.14 28.21 25.37
N GLN A 18 -0.84 29.04 25.70
CA GLN A 18 -2.22 28.58 25.92
C GLN A 18 -2.86 28.09 24.61
N ILE A 19 -2.72 28.88 23.54
CA ILE A 19 -3.18 28.50 22.20
C ILE A 19 -2.51 27.19 21.74
N TRP A 20 -1.21 27.06 21.97
CA TRP A 20 -0.46 25.84 21.68
C TRP A 20 -1.03 24.61 22.40
N ARG A 21 -1.34 24.70 23.70
CA ARG A 21 -1.95 23.59 24.45
C ARG A 21 -3.34 23.19 23.93
N GLU A 22 -4.17 24.18 23.59
CA GLU A 22 -5.50 23.93 23.02
C GLU A 22 -5.39 23.19 21.68
N LEU A 23 -4.48 23.64 20.80
CA LEU A 23 -4.19 22.99 19.53
C LEU A 23 -3.66 21.57 19.72
N MET A 24 -2.70 21.38 20.64
CA MET A 24 -2.12 20.06 20.92
C MET A 24 -3.15 19.09 21.51
N THR A 25 -4.07 19.58 22.33
CA THR A 25 -5.18 18.78 22.88
C THR A 25 -6.15 18.38 21.78
N THR A 26 -6.51 19.31 20.89
CA THR A 26 -7.40 19.06 19.74
C THR A 26 -6.77 18.07 18.76
N LEU A 27 -5.48 18.22 18.45
CA LEU A 27 -4.74 17.28 17.60
C LEU A 27 -4.63 15.90 18.26
N SER A 28 -4.31 15.83 19.55
CA SER A 28 -4.26 14.57 20.29
C SER A 28 -5.61 13.84 20.26
N TYR A 29 -6.70 14.58 20.50
CA TYR A 29 -8.06 14.03 20.42
C TYR A 29 -8.40 13.57 19.01
N PHE A 30 -8.03 14.35 17.98
CA PHE A 30 -8.19 13.93 16.59
C PHE A 30 -7.51 12.59 16.33
N PHE A 31 -6.23 12.41 16.66
CA PHE A 31 -5.51 11.15 16.45
C PHE A 31 -6.00 9.96 17.29
N GLN A 32 -6.62 10.24 18.45
CA GLN A 32 -7.21 9.22 19.32
C GLN A 32 -8.70 8.97 19.05
N SER A 33 -9.35 9.82 18.24
CA SER A 33 -10.77 9.67 17.91
C SER A 33 -11.04 8.39 17.12
N GLU A 34 -12.24 7.87 17.26
CA GLU A 34 -12.71 6.69 16.52
C GLU A 34 -12.61 6.91 15.00
N ALA A 35 -12.92 8.12 14.52
CA ALA A 35 -12.76 8.47 13.10
C ALA A 35 -11.30 8.37 12.63
N ALA A 36 -10.33 8.81 13.42
CA ALA A 36 -8.91 8.65 13.06
C ALA A 36 -8.38 7.23 13.28
N GLN A 37 -9.04 6.41 14.09
CA GLN A 37 -8.77 4.97 14.14
C GLN A 37 -9.27 4.29 12.87
N GLN A 38 -10.49 4.58 12.43
CA GLN A 38 -11.07 4.06 11.20
C GLN A 38 -10.21 4.40 9.98
N VAL A 39 -9.81 5.67 9.79
CA VAL A 39 -8.94 6.05 8.66
C VAL A 39 -7.59 5.31 8.68
N ARG A 40 -7.04 5.02 9.88
CA ARG A 40 -5.80 4.22 9.99
C ARG A 40 -6.02 2.74 9.69
N GLU A 41 -7.17 2.20 10.07
CA GLU A 41 -7.56 0.83 9.80
C GLU A 41 -7.82 0.64 8.30
N GLU A 42 -8.60 1.51 7.68
CA GLU A 42 -8.82 1.59 6.23
C GLU A 42 -7.49 1.66 5.47
N GLY A 43 -6.60 2.60 5.82
CA GLY A 43 -5.29 2.71 5.16
C GLY A 43 -4.39 1.49 5.37
N ARG A 44 -4.55 0.76 6.49
CA ARG A 44 -3.83 -0.50 6.73
C ARG A 44 -4.41 -1.63 5.88
N GLU A 45 -5.72 -1.70 5.74
CA GLU A 45 -6.40 -2.66 4.88
C GLU A 45 -6.06 -2.44 3.41
N GLU A 46 -6.15 -1.20 2.94
CA GLU A 46 -5.73 -0.80 1.58
C GLU A 46 -4.28 -1.21 1.31
N GLY A 47 -3.35 -0.84 2.18
CA GLY A 47 -1.94 -1.21 2.03
C GLY A 47 -1.69 -2.71 2.07
N LEU A 48 -2.49 -3.47 2.83
CA LEU A 48 -2.41 -4.93 2.84
C LEU A 48 -2.91 -5.54 1.52
N GLN A 49 -3.98 -4.99 0.94
CA GLN A 49 -4.51 -5.45 -0.35
C GLN A 49 -3.53 -5.15 -1.48
N GLU A 50 -2.99 -3.92 -1.52
CA GLU A 50 -1.96 -3.51 -2.48
C GLU A 50 -0.72 -4.42 -2.37
N GLY A 51 -0.20 -4.62 -1.15
CA GLY A 51 0.96 -5.47 -0.93
C GLY A 51 0.73 -6.94 -1.33
N ARG A 52 -0.48 -7.46 -1.17
CA ARG A 52 -0.84 -8.81 -1.65
C ARG A 52 -0.85 -8.87 -3.18
N ALA A 53 -1.41 -7.86 -3.84
CA ALA A 53 -1.45 -7.81 -5.30
C ALA A 53 -0.03 -7.69 -5.89
N GLU A 54 0.80 -6.81 -5.35
CA GLU A 54 2.21 -6.68 -5.75
C GLU A 54 2.99 -7.99 -5.57
N ALA A 55 2.81 -8.67 -4.44
CA ALA A 55 3.44 -9.96 -4.18
C ALA A 55 3.00 -11.03 -5.19
N GLN A 56 1.70 -11.10 -5.50
CA GLN A 56 1.15 -12.07 -6.45
C GLN A 56 1.60 -11.77 -7.88
N ALA A 57 1.61 -10.51 -8.30
CA ALA A 57 2.17 -10.07 -9.57
C ALA A 57 3.65 -10.46 -9.70
N GLY A 58 4.43 -10.29 -8.62
CA GLY A 58 5.81 -10.76 -8.54
C GLY A 58 5.94 -12.28 -8.69
N ALA A 59 5.04 -13.06 -8.08
CA ALA A 59 5.02 -14.51 -8.20
C ALA A 59 4.77 -14.97 -9.64
N VAL A 60 3.81 -14.35 -10.35
CA VAL A 60 3.55 -14.63 -11.77
C VAL A 60 4.82 -14.42 -12.60
N LEU A 61 5.47 -13.27 -12.45
CA LEU A 61 6.70 -12.94 -13.18
C LEU A 61 7.83 -13.93 -12.86
N MET A 62 7.99 -14.31 -11.59
CA MET A 62 8.99 -15.28 -11.17
C MET A 62 8.77 -16.65 -11.82
N VAL A 63 7.51 -17.12 -11.92
CA VAL A 63 7.21 -18.41 -12.58
C VAL A 63 7.55 -18.34 -14.07
N LEU A 64 7.15 -17.28 -14.78
CA LEU A 64 7.48 -17.10 -16.19
C LEU A 64 9.00 -17.10 -16.44
N GLU A 65 9.75 -16.38 -15.59
CA GLU A 65 11.20 -16.31 -15.65
C GLU A 65 11.84 -17.69 -15.41
N ARG A 66 11.38 -18.43 -14.38
CA ARG A 66 11.89 -19.78 -14.11
C ARG A 66 11.59 -20.78 -15.22
N ARG A 67 10.51 -20.56 -15.98
CA ARG A 67 10.18 -21.34 -17.17
C ARG A 67 10.95 -20.89 -18.42
N GLY A 68 11.79 -19.85 -18.31
CA GLY A 68 12.56 -19.31 -19.43
C GLY A 68 11.71 -18.56 -20.45
N LEU A 69 10.50 -18.13 -20.07
CA LEU A 69 9.62 -17.39 -20.97
C LEU A 69 10.02 -15.92 -21.00
N ALA A 70 10.27 -15.39 -22.20
CA ALA A 70 10.57 -13.98 -22.39
C ALA A 70 9.35 -13.12 -22.03
N VAL A 71 9.52 -12.24 -21.03
CA VAL A 71 8.48 -11.30 -20.60
C VAL A 71 8.79 -9.93 -21.21
N SER A 72 7.92 -9.48 -22.11
CA SER A 72 8.05 -8.13 -22.70
C SER A 72 7.82 -7.03 -21.65
N PRO A 73 8.37 -5.81 -21.83
CA PRO A 73 8.10 -4.68 -20.93
C PRO A 73 6.60 -4.38 -20.79
N ALA A 74 5.83 -4.51 -21.87
CA ALA A 74 4.38 -4.31 -21.85
C ALA A 74 3.65 -5.38 -21.03
N THR A 75 4.06 -6.64 -21.16
CA THR A 75 3.53 -7.75 -20.35
C THR A 75 3.84 -7.54 -18.87
N ARG A 76 5.09 -7.16 -18.55
CA ARG A 76 5.51 -6.87 -17.17
C ARG A 76 4.68 -5.74 -16.57
N ALA A 77 4.55 -4.62 -17.29
CA ALA A 77 3.76 -3.47 -16.84
C ALA A 77 2.29 -3.84 -16.59
N ARG A 78 1.69 -4.65 -17.47
CA ARG A 78 0.32 -5.13 -17.29
C ARG A 78 0.15 -6.01 -16.05
N ILE A 79 1.11 -6.89 -15.77
CA ILE A 79 1.07 -7.76 -14.58
C ILE A 79 1.22 -6.92 -13.30
N THR A 80 2.20 -6.01 -13.26
CA THR A 80 2.47 -5.19 -12.07
C THR A 80 1.42 -4.12 -11.80
N ALA A 81 0.69 -3.66 -12.81
CA ALA A 81 -0.39 -2.69 -12.65
C ALA A 81 -1.73 -3.33 -12.22
N CYS A 82 -1.83 -4.66 -12.21
CA CYS A 82 -3.05 -5.36 -11.81
C CYS A 82 -3.15 -5.40 -10.28
N THR A 83 -4.26 -4.92 -9.74
CA THR A 83 -4.57 -4.98 -8.30
C THR A 83 -5.63 -6.01 -7.94
N ASP A 84 -6.23 -6.66 -8.94
CA ASP A 84 -7.22 -7.72 -8.73
C ASP A 84 -6.54 -9.06 -8.43
N LEU A 85 -6.62 -9.49 -7.18
CA LEU A 85 -6.06 -10.75 -6.70
C LEU A 85 -6.65 -11.97 -7.41
N ALA A 86 -7.91 -11.94 -7.83
CA ALA A 86 -8.53 -13.07 -8.52
C ALA A 86 -7.89 -13.25 -9.91
N THR A 87 -7.78 -12.16 -10.67
CA THR A 87 -7.08 -12.15 -11.96
C THR A 87 -5.62 -12.57 -11.82
N LEU A 88 -4.89 -12.05 -10.82
CA LEU A 88 -3.49 -12.42 -10.60
C LEU A 88 -3.32 -13.90 -10.23
N THR A 89 -4.29 -14.48 -9.51
CA THR A 89 -4.29 -15.91 -9.16
C THR A 89 -4.53 -16.78 -10.39
N ASP A 90 -5.50 -16.43 -11.26
CA ASP A 90 -5.68 -17.12 -12.54
C ASP A 90 -4.41 -17.07 -13.40
N TRP A 91 -3.77 -15.90 -13.49
CA TRP A 91 -2.52 -15.76 -14.22
C TRP A 91 -1.39 -16.59 -13.61
N LEU A 92 -1.33 -16.71 -12.28
CA LEU A 92 -0.33 -17.54 -11.61
C LEU A 92 -0.52 -19.02 -11.93
N ASP A 93 -1.76 -19.51 -11.89
CA ASP A 93 -2.08 -20.91 -12.23
C ASP A 93 -1.75 -21.20 -13.69
N ARG A 94 -2.06 -20.27 -14.59
CA ARG A 94 -1.78 -20.41 -16.03
C ARG A 94 -0.32 -20.23 -16.38
N ALA A 95 0.44 -19.48 -15.56
CA ALA A 95 1.88 -19.30 -15.77
C ALA A 95 2.65 -20.63 -15.76
N TRP A 96 2.06 -21.72 -15.25
CA TRP A 96 2.64 -23.07 -15.32
C TRP A 96 2.46 -23.78 -16.65
N SER A 97 1.43 -23.44 -17.43
CA SER A 97 1.03 -24.18 -18.64
C SER A 97 1.25 -23.42 -19.95
N VAL A 98 1.20 -22.08 -19.94
CA VAL A 98 1.33 -21.26 -21.16
C VAL A 98 2.66 -21.48 -21.89
N GLY A 99 2.67 -21.38 -23.22
CA GLY A 99 3.88 -21.45 -24.05
C GLY A 99 4.60 -20.10 -24.17
N ALA A 100 3.89 -19.00 -23.95
CA ALA A 100 4.44 -17.64 -23.98
C ALA A 100 3.78 -16.73 -22.93
N ALA A 101 4.53 -15.73 -22.44
CA ALA A 101 4.03 -14.82 -21.40
C ALA A 101 2.78 -14.02 -21.82
N ALA A 102 2.62 -13.71 -23.12
CA ALA A 102 1.44 -13.00 -23.63
C ALA A 102 0.16 -13.85 -23.59
N GLU A 103 0.29 -15.18 -23.60
CA GLU A 103 -0.85 -16.10 -23.55
C GLU A 103 -1.58 -16.07 -22.22
N LEU A 104 -0.98 -15.53 -21.15
CA LEU A 104 -1.64 -15.31 -19.86
C LEU A 104 -2.91 -14.45 -19.97
N PHE A 105 -2.99 -13.60 -21.00
CA PHE A 105 -4.09 -12.67 -21.15
C PHE A 105 -5.19 -13.15 -22.09
N LEU A 106 -4.97 -14.27 -22.77
CA LEU A 106 -5.95 -14.83 -23.69
C LEU A 106 -7.01 -15.56 -22.85
N HIS A 107 -8.22 -15.02 -22.77
CA HIS A 107 -9.34 -15.80 -22.26
C HIS A 107 -9.72 -16.88 -23.29
N PRO A 108 -10.34 -18.01 -22.88
CA PRO A 108 -11.31 -18.66 -23.75
C PRO A 108 -12.48 -17.72 -24.08
#